data_AF-A0A2T7EUR8-F1
#
_entry.id   AF-A0A2T7EUR8-F1
#
_cell.length_a   1.000
_cell.length_b   1.000
_cell.length_c   1.000
_cell.angle_alpha   90.00
_cell.angle_beta   90.00
_cell.angle_gamma   90.00
#
_symmetry.space_group_name_H-M   'P 1'
#
loop_
_entity.id
_entity.type
_entity.pdbx_description
1 polymer ?
#
loop_
_entity_poly.entity_id
_entity_poly.type
_entity_poly.pdbx_seq_one_letter_code
_entity_poly.pdbx_strand_id
1 'polypeptide(L)'
;MKPRPPAGASSASAVTARLRPHLARITSFLIVFAVGYSVGLLSSSTRPSLRPSQTTIVRPHAAHLTDASTTVPAPNATAAGVAAAATTASYPRSPPHDLFRFREECGEPVPSDAVVPTLLEKLFDGESPYAGFPTPQTAALLHPAKARPRGWGSTGAVFAELIEAVRPEVIVELGAFLGASALHMAAVSRNLSLSPAILCIDDFRGWPAFRERFRRDVPPPRHGDALLLPQFMANVAAAGADAAARVLPLPFSTASALSALCGWGVYADLIEVDAGHDFHSAWADINLAWAVLRPGGVMFGHDYFTSADDRGVRRAVTLFAKVKGLTIRPHGQHWVLSPKPRGHGNAR
;
A
#
# COMPACT_ATOMS: atom_id res chain seq x y z
N MET A 1 75.03 -30.26 -14.42
CA MET A 1 75.05 -28.93 -13.80
C MET A 1 74.27 -27.96 -14.67
N LYS A 2 73.13 -27.43 -14.20
CA LYS A 2 72.37 -26.34 -14.82
C LYS A 2 72.06 -25.29 -13.73
N PRO A 3 72.11 -23.99 -14.03
CA PRO A 3 72.22 -22.94 -13.02
C PRO A 3 70.86 -22.55 -12.40
N ARG A 4 70.94 -22.01 -11.18
CA ARG A 4 69.84 -21.52 -10.34
C ARG A 4 69.37 -20.13 -10.83
N PRO A 5 68.06 -19.81 -10.84
CA PRO A 5 67.59 -18.46 -11.13
C PRO A 5 67.73 -17.54 -9.88
N PRO A 6 67.77 -16.21 -10.08
CA PRO A 6 68.14 -15.25 -9.04
C PRO A 6 66.97 -14.89 -8.11
N ALA A 7 67.32 -14.41 -6.92
CA ALA A 7 66.41 -14.00 -5.87
C ALA A 7 65.74 -12.63 -6.14
N GLY A 8 64.41 -12.60 -5.97
CA GLY A 8 63.58 -11.55 -5.37
C GLY A 8 63.79 -10.07 -5.75
N ALA A 9 62.81 -9.50 -6.46
CA ALA A 9 62.48 -8.08 -6.35
C ALA A 9 61.29 -7.91 -5.37
N SER A 10 61.47 -7.02 -4.39
CA SER A 10 60.56 -6.67 -3.30
C SER A 10 59.13 -6.33 -3.75
N SER A 11 58.14 -6.91 -3.05
CA SER A 11 56.69 -6.75 -3.28
C SER A 11 56.13 -5.35 -2.94
N ALA A 12 56.92 -4.45 -2.37
CA ALA A 12 56.45 -3.14 -1.92
C ALA A 12 56.24 -2.12 -3.07
N SER A 13 57.01 -2.23 -4.16
CA SER A 13 56.97 -1.24 -5.26
C SER A 13 55.81 -1.46 -6.24
N ALA A 14 55.29 -2.69 -6.34
CA ALA A 14 54.18 -3.01 -7.25
C ALA A 14 52.79 -2.57 -6.71
N VAL A 15 52.65 -2.43 -5.39
CA VAL A 15 51.40 -2.04 -4.73
C VAL A 15 51.12 -0.54 -4.92
N THR A 16 52.15 0.31 -4.82
CA THR A 16 52.04 1.76 -4.99
C THR A 16 51.70 2.16 -6.43
N ALA A 17 52.14 1.41 -7.43
CA ALA A 17 51.80 1.65 -8.84
C ALA A 17 50.34 1.32 -9.19
N ARG A 18 49.71 0.33 -8.53
CA ARG A 18 48.32 -0.09 -8.80
C ARG A 18 47.24 0.77 -8.11
N LEU A 19 47.58 1.52 -7.05
CA LEU A 19 46.62 2.33 -6.29
C LEU A 19 46.47 3.78 -6.80
N ARG A 20 47.43 4.28 -7.58
CA ARG A 20 47.42 5.65 -8.14
C ARG A 20 46.15 6.04 -8.92
N PRO A 21 45.59 5.21 -9.83
CA PRO A 21 44.38 5.60 -10.57
C PRO A 21 43.10 5.60 -9.72
N HIS A 22 43.11 4.90 -8.58
CA HIS A 22 41.97 4.85 -7.66
C HIS A 22 41.97 6.02 -6.67
N LEU A 23 43.14 6.48 -6.23
CA LEU A 23 43.25 7.67 -5.38
C LEU A 23 42.71 8.92 -6.09
N ALA A 24 43.04 9.14 -7.37
CA ALA A 24 42.56 10.31 -8.11
C ALA A 24 41.02 10.35 -8.24
N ARG A 25 40.38 9.18 -8.36
CA ARG A 25 38.90 9.07 -8.40
C ARG A 25 38.27 9.33 -7.04
N ILE A 26 38.88 8.83 -5.96
CA ILE A 26 38.41 9.09 -4.59
C ILE A 26 38.54 10.57 -4.25
N THR A 27 39.67 11.21 -4.58
CA THR A 27 39.86 12.65 -4.37
C THR A 27 38.86 13.48 -5.16
N SER A 28 38.57 13.11 -6.42
CA SER A 28 37.56 13.79 -7.23
C SER A 28 36.15 13.65 -6.63
N PHE A 29 35.80 12.46 -6.13
CA PHE A 29 34.51 12.21 -5.48
C PHE A 29 34.36 13.03 -4.19
N LEU A 30 35.41 13.10 -3.37
CA LEU A 30 35.42 13.89 -2.14
C LEU A 30 35.31 15.40 -2.41
N ILE A 31 35.95 15.91 -3.47
CA ILE A 31 35.83 17.32 -3.87
C ILE A 31 34.41 17.64 -4.34
N VAL A 32 33.81 16.79 -5.20
CA VAL A 32 32.44 16.99 -5.68
C VAL A 32 31.44 16.92 -4.52
N PHE A 33 31.63 15.99 -3.59
CA PHE A 33 30.77 15.87 -2.41
C PHE A 33 30.91 17.07 -1.47
N ALA A 34 32.13 17.56 -1.23
CA ALA A 34 32.38 18.74 -0.40
C ALA A 34 31.78 20.02 -1.02
N VAL A 35 31.95 20.21 -2.34
CA VAL A 35 31.36 21.36 -3.06
C VAL A 35 29.83 21.28 -3.04
N GLY A 36 29.24 20.10 -3.28
CA GLY A 36 27.79 19.91 -3.20
C GLY A 36 27.24 20.18 -1.79
N TYR A 37 27.96 19.75 -0.76
CA TYR A 37 27.59 20.00 0.64
C TYR A 37 27.67 21.50 1.01
N SER A 38 28.69 22.21 0.55
CA SER A 38 28.83 23.65 0.77
C SER A 38 27.78 24.48 0.03
N VAL A 39 27.40 24.10 -1.19
CA VAL A 39 26.32 24.76 -1.95
C VAL A 39 24.94 24.49 -1.33
N GLY A 40 24.73 23.30 -0.76
CA GLY A 40 23.53 22.97 0.00
C GLY A 40 23.35 23.83 1.26
N LEU A 41 24.44 24.06 2.01
CA LEU A 41 24.43 24.92 3.20
C LEU A 41 24.23 26.41 2.89
N LEU A 42 24.71 26.87 1.73
CA LEU A 42 24.51 28.25 1.27
C LEU A 42 23.10 28.49 0.71
N SER A 43 22.40 27.44 0.25
CA SER A 43 21.02 27.52 -0.23
C SER A 43 19.97 27.39 0.88
N SER A 44 20.35 27.04 2.12
CA SER A 44 19.41 26.84 3.23
C SER A 44 19.35 28.00 4.23
N SER A 45 19.88 29.18 3.91
CA SER A 45 19.75 30.36 4.79
C SER A 45 18.44 31.13 4.57
N THR A 46 17.36 30.63 5.15
CA THR A 46 16.23 31.47 5.58
C THR A 46 16.12 31.38 7.09
N ARG A 47 16.54 32.45 7.79
CA ARG A 47 16.43 32.60 9.24
C ARG A 47 14.97 32.60 9.69
N PRO A 48 14.60 31.93 10.79
CA PRO A 48 13.31 32.18 11.44
C PRO A 48 13.41 33.46 12.28
N SER A 49 12.50 34.40 12.01
CA SER A 49 12.29 35.59 12.83
C SER A 49 11.51 35.22 14.09
N LEU A 50 12.09 35.52 15.25
CA LEU A 50 11.43 35.45 16.56
C LEU A 50 10.60 36.72 16.78
N ARG A 51 9.27 36.60 16.80
CA ARG A 51 8.38 37.38 17.69
C ARG A 51 6.96 36.79 17.75
N PRO A 52 6.30 36.80 18.92
CA PRO A 52 4.99 36.20 19.11
C PRO A 52 3.88 37.23 18.89
N SER A 53 2.77 36.85 18.24
CA SER A 53 1.46 37.49 18.44
C SER A 53 0.32 36.71 17.76
N GLN A 54 -0.63 36.31 18.60
CA GLN A 54 -2.09 36.43 18.45
C GLN A 54 -2.81 35.77 17.27
N THR A 55 -3.64 34.80 17.65
CA THR A 55 -4.94 34.41 17.09
C THR A 55 -5.54 35.37 16.06
N THR A 56 -5.75 34.90 14.82
CA THR A 56 -6.87 35.31 13.97
C THR A 56 -7.19 34.19 12.96
N ILE A 57 -8.42 33.69 13.01
CA ILE A 57 -9.01 32.77 12.05
C ILE A 57 -9.29 33.55 10.75
N VAL A 58 -8.72 33.14 9.62
CA VAL A 58 -8.99 33.73 8.31
C VAL A 58 -9.78 32.74 7.45
N ARG A 59 -11.03 33.11 7.13
CA ARG A 59 -11.86 32.50 6.07
C ARG A 59 -11.46 33.11 4.72
N PRO A 60 -11.42 32.35 3.61
CA PRO A 60 -11.23 32.94 2.30
C PRO A 60 -12.56 33.51 1.77
N HIS A 61 -12.55 34.81 1.44
CA HIS A 61 -13.56 35.50 0.64
C HIS A 61 -13.32 35.20 -0.85
N ALA A 62 -14.36 34.74 -1.54
CA ALA A 62 -14.40 34.74 -3.01
C ALA A 62 -14.85 36.13 -3.48
N ALA A 63 -14.01 36.80 -4.26
CA ALA A 63 -14.38 38.00 -5.00
C ALA A 63 -13.69 37.95 -6.36
N HIS A 64 -14.48 37.74 -7.41
CA HIS A 64 -14.35 38.38 -8.71
C HIS A 64 -15.54 37.96 -9.55
N LEU A 65 -16.36 38.93 -9.94
CA LEU A 65 -17.09 39.08 -11.21
C LEU A 65 -18.09 40.24 -11.03
N THR A 66 -17.59 41.47 -11.19
CA THR A 66 -18.33 42.62 -11.75
C THR A 66 -18.20 42.48 -13.29
N ASP A 67 -19.09 42.95 -14.17
CA ASP A 67 -19.79 44.23 -14.20
C ASP A 67 -20.83 44.27 -15.37
N ALA A 68 -21.61 45.36 -15.41
CA ALA A 68 -22.51 45.91 -16.43
C ALA A 68 -24.02 45.82 -16.06
N SER A 69 -24.66 46.85 -15.47
CA SER A 69 -25.07 48.16 -16.05
C SER A 69 -26.06 47.98 -17.21
N THR A 70 -27.24 48.59 -17.35
CA THR A 70 -28.02 49.67 -16.70
C THR A 70 -29.44 49.55 -17.32
N THR A 71 -30.56 49.73 -16.62
CA THR A 71 -31.43 50.94 -16.63
C THR A 71 -32.85 50.52 -16.20
N VAL A 72 -33.57 51.42 -15.54
CA VAL A 72 -34.97 51.30 -15.05
C VAL A 72 -35.88 52.06 -16.04
N PRO A 73 -37.14 51.62 -16.31
CA PRO A 73 -38.28 52.22 -15.59
C PRO A 73 -39.41 51.24 -15.24
N ALA A 74 -40.04 51.49 -14.09
CA ALA A 74 -41.29 50.86 -13.68
C ALA A 74 -42.45 51.28 -14.62
N PRO A 75 -43.50 50.43 -14.71
CA PRO A 75 -44.83 50.99 -14.51
C PRO A 75 -45.70 50.17 -13.55
N ASN A 76 -46.72 50.88 -13.07
CA ASN A 76 -47.71 50.52 -12.07
C ASN A 76 -48.60 49.30 -12.38
N ALA A 77 -49.04 48.71 -11.26
CA ALA A 77 -50.38 48.21 -10.97
C ALA A 77 -50.92 46.91 -11.63
N THR A 78 -51.31 46.02 -10.71
CA THR A 78 -52.44 45.08 -10.76
C THR A 78 -52.45 44.00 -11.83
N ALA A 79 -52.14 42.77 -11.42
CA ALA A 79 -53.02 41.62 -11.63
C ALA A 79 -52.54 40.40 -10.83
N ALA A 80 -53.51 39.61 -10.42
CA ALA A 80 -53.41 38.45 -9.57
C ALA A 80 -52.50 37.33 -10.09
N GLY A 81 -52.00 36.54 -9.14
CA GLY A 81 -51.79 35.11 -9.35
C GLY A 81 -50.43 34.74 -9.96
N VAL A 82 -49.52 34.33 -9.08
CA VAL A 82 -48.80 33.04 -9.07
C VAL A 82 -47.58 33.27 -8.19
N ALA A 83 -47.62 32.71 -6.98
CA ALA A 83 -46.47 32.63 -6.10
C ALA A 83 -45.44 31.69 -6.74
N ALA A 84 -44.52 32.23 -7.53
CA ALA A 84 -43.29 31.55 -7.88
C ALA A 84 -42.41 31.55 -6.62
N ALA A 85 -42.57 30.51 -5.80
CA ALA A 85 -41.63 30.20 -4.73
C ALA A 85 -40.24 30.06 -5.36
N ALA A 86 -39.37 31.03 -5.08
CA ALA A 86 -37.95 30.90 -5.31
C ALA A 86 -37.45 29.73 -4.43
N THR A 87 -37.38 28.54 -5.02
CA THR A 87 -36.66 27.41 -4.45
C THR A 87 -35.18 27.78 -4.42
N THR A 88 -34.74 28.32 -3.30
CA THR A 88 -33.36 28.23 -2.86
C THR A 88 -32.98 26.76 -2.88
N ALA A 89 -32.19 26.36 -3.88
CA ALA A 89 -31.59 25.03 -3.94
C ALA A 89 -30.61 24.90 -2.76
N SER A 90 -31.16 24.54 -1.61
CA SER A 90 -30.43 24.07 -0.44
C SER A 90 -29.79 22.74 -0.82
N TYR A 91 -28.56 22.77 -1.34
CA TYR A 91 -27.73 21.56 -1.36
C TYR A 91 -27.74 20.97 0.05
N PRO A 92 -28.08 19.68 0.23
CA PRO A 92 -28.13 19.09 1.56
C PRO A 92 -26.77 19.24 2.23
N ARG A 93 -26.78 19.79 3.46
CA ARG A 93 -25.61 19.83 4.34
C ARG A 93 -25.21 18.40 4.64
N SER A 94 -24.10 17.98 4.04
CA SER A 94 -23.55 16.63 4.09
C SER A 94 -24.44 15.59 3.41
N PRO A 95 -23.86 14.64 2.65
CA PRO A 95 -24.64 13.51 2.19
C PRO A 95 -25.28 12.80 3.40
N PRO A 96 -26.49 12.22 3.25
CA PRO A 96 -27.06 11.41 4.31
C PRO A 96 -26.01 10.39 4.79
N HIS A 97 -25.90 10.21 6.11
CA HIS A 97 -24.95 9.31 6.77
C HIS A 97 -24.94 7.86 6.21
N ASP A 98 -25.92 7.52 5.37
CA ASP A 98 -26.09 6.26 4.65
C ASP A 98 -25.11 6.06 3.48
N LEU A 99 -24.52 7.11 2.88
CA LEU A 99 -23.52 6.93 1.81
C LEU A 99 -22.20 6.29 2.28
N PHE A 100 -22.03 6.14 3.59
CA PHE A 100 -20.88 5.49 4.22
C PHE A 100 -21.21 4.08 4.72
N ARG A 101 -22.44 3.58 4.47
CA ARG A 101 -22.84 2.21 4.80
C ARG A 101 -22.56 1.30 3.61
N PHE A 102 -21.34 0.78 3.55
CA PHE A 102 -20.99 -0.38 2.74
C PHE A 102 -21.60 -1.60 3.42
N ARG A 103 -22.90 -1.82 3.23
CA ARG A 103 -23.69 -2.78 3.99
C ARG A 103 -23.51 -4.18 3.41
N GLU A 104 -22.68 -4.98 4.07
CA GLU A 104 -22.79 -6.44 4.07
C GLU A 104 -22.89 -6.87 5.53
N GLU A 105 -23.97 -7.56 5.89
CA GLU A 105 -24.02 -8.29 7.16
C GLU A 105 -23.05 -9.47 7.00
N CYS A 106 -21.85 -9.32 7.56
CA CYS A 106 -20.85 -10.38 7.51
C CYS A 106 -21.33 -11.62 8.27
N GLY A 107 -20.87 -12.78 7.84
CA GLY A 107 -21.16 -14.06 8.48
C GLY A 107 -20.50 -14.19 9.86
N GLU A 108 -20.95 -15.19 10.61
CA GLU A 108 -20.36 -15.52 11.91
C GLU A 108 -18.86 -15.86 11.77
N PRO A 109 -17.99 -15.34 12.65
CA PRO A 109 -16.56 -15.57 12.56
C PRO A 109 -16.19 -17.05 12.57
N VAL A 110 -15.44 -17.49 11.57
CA VAL A 110 -14.76 -18.79 11.62
C VAL A 110 -13.55 -18.71 12.57
N PRO A 111 -13.23 -19.78 13.29
CA PRO A 111 -11.98 -19.91 14.04
C PRO A 111 -10.76 -19.69 13.14
N SER A 112 -9.71 -19.06 13.65
CA SER A 112 -8.53 -18.70 12.84
C SER A 112 -7.80 -19.92 12.27
N ASP A 113 -7.78 -21.05 12.98
CA ASP A 113 -7.22 -22.33 12.51
C ASP A 113 -8.05 -22.98 11.39
N ALA A 114 -9.34 -22.64 11.30
CA ALA A 114 -10.24 -23.08 10.24
C ALA A 114 -10.21 -22.17 9.00
N VAL A 115 -9.55 -21.00 9.03
CA VAL A 115 -9.53 -20.05 7.90
C VAL A 115 -8.90 -20.66 6.65
N VAL A 116 -7.71 -21.25 6.76
CA VAL A 116 -7.05 -21.85 5.59
C VAL A 116 -7.86 -23.04 5.03
N PRO A 117 -8.29 -24.03 5.84
CA PRO A 117 -9.18 -25.09 5.37
C PRO A 117 -10.44 -24.56 4.66
N THR A 118 -11.10 -23.57 5.25
CA THR A 118 -12.30 -22.95 4.67
C THR A 118 -12.02 -22.34 3.30
N LEU A 119 -10.89 -21.65 3.13
CA LEU A 119 -10.52 -21.05 1.86
C LEU A 119 -10.08 -22.07 0.81
N LEU A 120 -9.38 -23.13 1.23
CA LEU A 120 -9.03 -24.24 0.33
C LEU A 120 -10.29 -24.91 -0.23
N GLU A 121 -11.27 -25.21 0.63
CA GLU A 121 -12.54 -25.80 0.21
C GLU A 121 -13.33 -24.89 -0.74
N LYS A 122 -13.37 -23.58 -0.45
CA LYS A 122 -14.20 -22.63 -1.23
C LYS A 122 -13.56 -22.17 -2.53
N LEU A 123 -12.23 -22.14 -2.62
CA LEU A 123 -11.51 -21.53 -3.74
C LEU A 123 -10.66 -22.52 -4.54
N PHE A 124 -10.27 -23.65 -3.95
CA PHE A 124 -9.25 -24.55 -4.51
C PHE A 124 -9.64 -26.03 -4.40
N ASP A 125 -10.94 -26.33 -4.33
CA ASP A 125 -11.48 -27.70 -4.26
C ASP A 125 -10.86 -28.55 -3.13
N GLY A 126 -10.44 -27.90 -2.03
CA GLY A 126 -9.82 -28.55 -0.87
C GLY A 126 -8.31 -28.83 -1.01
N GLU A 127 -7.68 -28.51 -2.14
CA GLU A 127 -6.25 -28.73 -2.37
C GLU A 127 -5.44 -27.43 -2.30
N SER A 128 -4.18 -27.52 -1.86
CA SER A 128 -3.29 -26.36 -1.89
C SER A 128 -3.06 -25.91 -3.34
N PRO A 129 -3.13 -24.61 -3.66
CA PRO A 129 -2.82 -24.12 -5.00
C PRO A 129 -1.35 -24.36 -5.39
N TYR A 130 -0.48 -24.69 -4.43
CA TYR A 130 0.92 -25.06 -4.67
C TYR A 130 1.11 -26.55 -4.96
N ALA A 131 0.11 -27.40 -4.71
CA ALA A 131 0.22 -28.83 -4.97
C ALA A 131 0.41 -29.08 -6.47
N GLY A 132 1.52 -29.72 -6.84
CA GLY A 132 1.85 -29.99 -8.25
C GLY A 132 2.20 -28.75 -9.09
N PHE A 133 2.31 -27.57 -8.48
CA PHE A 133 2.67 -26.33 -9.16
C PHE A 133 4.18 -26.05 -9.10
N PRO A 134 4.80 -25.48 -10.17
CA PRO A 134 4.23 -25.29 -11.51
C PRO A 134 4.29 -26.57 -12.34
N THR A 135 3.36 -26.70 -13.29
CA THR A 135 3.52 -27.72 -14.36
C THR A 135 4.73 -27.38 -15.24
N PRO A 136 5.34 -28.36 -15.94
CA PRO A 136 6.46 -28.08 -16.86
C PRO A 136 6.13 -27.01 -17.92
N GLN A 137 4.90 -27.01 -18.42
CA GLN A 137 4.42 -26.04 -19.40
C GLN A 137 4.34 -24.64 -18.81
N THR A 138 3.77 -24.50 -17.61
CA THR A 138 3.73 -23.22 -16.89
C THR A 138 5.14 -22.74 -16.57
N ALA A 139 6.00 -23.61 -16.05
CA ALA A 139 7.38 -23.29 -15.69
C ALA A 139 8.18 -22.72 -16.88
N ALA A 140 7.95 -23.24 -18.10
CA ALA A 140 8.60 -22.75 -19.32
C ALA A 140 8.18 -21.32 -19.72
N LEU A 141 7.06 -20.81 -19.18
CA LEU A 141 6.57 -19.46 -19.45
C LEU A 141 7.03 -18.43 -18.41
N LEU A 142 7.47 -18.86 -17.23
CA LEU A 142 7.79 -17.99 -16.11
C LEU A 142 9.23 -17.48 -16.16
N HIS A 143 9.46 -16.33 -15.53
CA HIS A 143 10.80 -15.91 -15.18
C HIS A 143 11.33 -16.77 -14.02
N PRO A 144 12.67 -16.88 -13.86
CA PRO A 144 13.25 -17.56 -12.71
C PRO A 144 12.65 -17.03 -11.41
N ALA A 145 12.10 -17.95 -10.61
CA ALA A 145 11.45 -17.63 -9.36
C ALA A 145 12.42 -16.96 -8.38
N LYS A 146 11.92 -16.00 -7.61
CA LYS A 146 12.72 -15.24 -6.63
C LYS A 146 12.05 -15.32 -5.27
N ALA A 147 12.75 -15.90 -4.28
CA ALA A 147 12.35 -15.83 -2.87
C ALA A 147 12.38 -14.40 -2.28
N ARG A 148 12.96 -13.45 -3.02
CA ARG A 148 12.94 -12.01 -2.75
C ARG A 148 12.58 -11.27 -4.03
N PRO A 149 11.30 -11.30 -4.42
CA PRO A 149 10.86 -10.64 -5.64
C PRO A 149 10.85 -9.12 -5.46
N ARG A 150 10.55 -8.40 -6.54
CA ARG A 150 10.39 -6.95 -6.48
C ARG A 150 9.14 -6.59 -5.66
N GLY A 151 9.29 -5.60 -4.79
CA GLY A 151 8.21 -4.86 -4.15
C GLY A 151 8.71 -3.50 -3.66
N TRP A 152 7.80 -2.56 -3.46
CA TRP A 152 8.09 -1.19 -2.99
C TRP A 152 7.67 -1.09 -1.54
N GLY A 153 8.54 -0.56 -0.68
CA GLY A 153 8.22 -0.46 0.76
C GLY A 153 8.09 -1.80 1.49
N SER A 154 8.08 -2.95 0.77
CA SER A 154 7.70 -4.28 1.25
C SER A 154 8.56 -4.89 2.36
N THR A 155 9.64 -4.22 2.77
CA THR A 155 10.50 -4.64 3.90
C THR A 155 10.71 -3.52 4.92
N GLY A 156 9.78 -2.56 4.97
CA GLY A 156 9.83 -1.48 5.95
C GLY A 156 9.68 -1.98 7.39
N ALA A 157 10.25 -1.26 8.36
CA ALA A 157 10.17 -1.67 9.78
C ALA A 157 8.73 -1.77 10.31
N VAL A 158 7.77 -1.08 9.66
CA VAL A 158 6.33 -1.12 10.01
C VAL A 158 5.79 -2.56 10.07
N PHE A 159 6.23 -3.44 9.18
CA PHE A 159 5.76 -4.83 9.15
C PHE A 159 6.17 -5.59 10.40
N ALA A 160 7.45 -5.51 10.77
CA ALA A 160 7.97 -6.16 11.97
C ALA A 160 7.33 -5.61 13.24
N GLU A 161 7.24 -4.28 13.36
CA GLU A 161 6.61 -3.63 14.52
C GLU A 161 5.14 -4.02 14.67
N LEU A 162 4.37 -4.03 13.58
CA LEU A 162 2.95 -4.37 13.63
C LEU A 162 2.73 -5.86 13.88
N ILE A 163 3.49 -6.76 13.26
CA ILE A 163 3.37 -8.21 13.50
C ILE A 163 3.78 -8.54 14.94
N GLU A 164 4.80 -7.89 15.48
CA GLU A 164 5.22 -8.08 16.87
C GLU A 164 4.16 -7.57 17.85
N ALA A 165 3.57 -6.40 17.59
CA ALA A 165 2.57 -5.78 18.47
C ALA A 165 1.19 -6.46 18.40
N VAL A 166 0.74 -6.82 17.20
CA VAL A 166 -0.59 -7.41 16.97
C VAL A 166 -0.57 -8.92 17.20
N ARG A 167 0.55 -9.58 16.90
CA ARG A 167 0.69 -11.05 16.89
C ARG A 167 -0.46 -11.74 16.13
N PRO A 168 -0.64 -11.40 14.83
CA PRO A 168 -1.81 -11.82 14.06
C PRO A 168 -1.84 -13.34 13.85
N GLU A 169 -3.06 -13.91 13.81
CA GLU A 169 -3.33 -15.26 13.30
C GLU A 169 -3.75 -15.21 11.84
N VAL A 170 -4.37 -14.11 11.40
CA VAL A 170 -4.76 -13.87 10.01
C VAL A 170 -4.28 -12.48 9.58
N ILE A 171 -3.52 -12.45 8.49
CA ILE A 171 -3.09 -11.24 7.79
C ILE A 171 -3.76 -11.23 6.42
N VAL A 172 -4.31 -10.07 6.02
CA VAL A 172 -4.78 -9.84 4.64
C VAL A 172 -3.91 -8.77 4.00
N GLU A 173 -3.44 -9.03 2.78
CA GLU A 173 -2.74 -8.07 1.92
C GLU A 173 -3.61 -7.79 0.69
N LEU A 174 -3.92 -6.51 0.44
CA LEU A 174 -4.56 -6.07 -0.79
C LEU A 174 -3.51 -5.51 -1.73
N GLY A 175 -3.35 -6.10 -2.91
CA GLY A 175 -2.32 -5.73 -3.89
C GLY A 175 -1.01 -6.50 -3.69
N ALA A 176 -1.07 -7.83 -3.78
CA ALA A 176 0.07 -8.69 -3.50
C ALA A 176 1.16 -8.67 -4.59
N PHE A 177 0.82 -8.33 -5.83
CA PHE A 177 1.72 -8.28 -6.98
C PHE A 177 2.60 -9.55 -7.12
N LEU A 178 3.91 -9.45 -6.86
CA LEU A 178 4.85 -10.57 -6.93
C LEU A 178 5.14 -11.25 -5.57
N GLY A 179 4.51 -10.77 -4.49
CA GLY A 179 4.54 -11.36 -3.15
C GLY A 179 5.69 -10.89 -2.27
N ALA A 180 6.29 -9.74 -2.54
CA ALA A 180 7.46 -9.29 -1.78
C ALA A 180 7.13 -9.00 -0.31
N SER A 181 6.03 -8.31 -0.03
CA SER A 181 5.55 -7.96 1.32
C SER A 181 4.97 -9.18 2.01
N ALA A 182 4.12 -9.97 1.35
CA ALA A 182 3.69 -11.29 1.87
C ALA A 182 4.85 -12.19 2.32
N LEU A 183 5.89 -12.34 1.50
CA LEU A 183 7.07 -13.16 1.85
C LEU A 183 7.90 -12.53 2.98
N HIS A 184 7.94 -11.20 3.06
CA HIS A 184 8.55 -10.52 4.20
C HIS A 184 7.76 -10.76 5.49
N MET A 185 6.43 -10.61 5.47
CA MET A 185 5.54 -10.91 6.58
C MET A 185 5.70 -12.35 7.05
N ALA A 186 5.73 -13.32 6.11
CA ALA A 186 5.99 -14.73 6.43
C ALA A 186 7.32 -14.93 7.15
N ALA A 187 8.39 -14.28 6.67
CA ALA A 187 9.72 -14.39 7.29
C ALA A 187 9.77 -13.74 8.68
N VAL A 188 9.15 -12.57 8.86
CA VAL A 188 9.04 -11.88 10.15
C VAL A 188 8.24 -12.71 11.15
N SER A 189 7.07 -13.22 10.75
CA SER A 189 6.24 -14.07 11.60
C SER A 189 6.99 -15.31 12.06
N ARG A 190 7.71 -15.99 11.15
CA ARG A 190 8.54 -17.14 11.50
C ARG A 190 9.61 -16.78 12.54
N ASN A 191 10.29 -15.64 12.38
CA ASN A 191 11.31 -15.20 13.34
C ASN A 191 10.71 -14.89 14.74
N LEU A 192 9.42 -14.57 14.79
CA LEU A 192 8.67 -14.33 16.01
C LEU A 192 7.95 -15.59 16.53
N SER A 193 8.22 -16.77 15.95
CA SER A 193 7.52 -18.03 16.25
C SER A 193 6.00 -17.94 16.08
N LEU A 194 5.56 -17.14 15.11
CA LEU A 194 4.17 -17.01 14.68
C LEU A 194 3.95 -17.76 13.37
N SER A 195 2.70 -18.16 13.14
CA SER A 195 2.30 -18.87 11.93
C SER A 195 0.96 -18.36 11.38
N PRO A 196 0.84 -17.05 11.07
CA PRO A 196 -0.41 -16.53 10.54
C PRO A 196 -0.72 -17.09 9.16
N ALA A 197 -2.00 -17.20 8.84
CA ALA A 197 -2.46 -17.25 7.45
C ALA A 197 -2.25 -15.87 6.82
N ILE A 198 -1.60 -15.81 5.65
CA ILE A 198 -1.35 -14.58 4.90
C ILE A 198 -2.14 -14.67 3.59
N LEU A 199 -3.27 -13.96 3.55
CA LEU A 199 -4.22 -13.98 2.46
C LEU A 199 -3.89 -12.84 1.48
N CYS A 200 -3.39 -13.19 0.30
CA CYS A 200 -2.88 -12.26 -0.69
C CYS A 200 -3.96 -12.00 -1.75
N ILE A 201 -4.70 -10.91 -1.61
CA ILE A 201 -5.80 -10.54 -2.51
C ILE A 201 -5.26 -9.64 -3.62
N ASP A 202 -5.34 -10.12 -4.84
CA ASP A 202 -4.97 -9.40 -6.06
C ASP A 202 -5.74 -10.04 -7.21
N ASP A 203 -6.14 -9.28 -8.24
CA ASP A 203 -6.70 -9.92 -9.44
C ASP A 203 -5.61 -10.63 -10.26
N PHE A 204 -4.34 -10.34 -9.97
CA PHE A 204 -3.15 -10.81 -10.64
C PHE A 204 -3.19 -10.59 -12.16
N ARG A 205 -3.83 -9.51 -12.58
CA ARG A 205 -3.85 -9.03 -13.97
C ARG A 205 -3.05 -7.74 -14.12
N GLY A 206 -2.79 -7.05 -13.02
CA GLY A 206 -2.17 -5.72 -12.99
C GLY A 206 -3.10 -4.66 -13.57
N TRP A 207 -2.61 -3.42 -13.68
CA TRP A 207 -3.39 -2.31 -14.23
C TRP A 207 -3.03 -2.04 -15.70
N PRO A 208 -3.89 -1.38 -16.48
CA PRO A 208 -3.54 -0.98 -17.85
C PRO A 208 -2.17 -0.25 -17.90
N ALA A 209 -1.32 -0.65 -18.85
CA ALA A 209 0.05 -0.14 -19.02
C ALA A 209 1.10 -0.53 -17.95
N PHE A 210 0.77 -1.31 -16.91
CA PHE A 210 1.78 -1.75 -15.92
C PHE A 210 2.98 -2.44 -16.57
N ARG A 211 2.73 -3.20 -17.64
CA ARG A 211 3.76 -3.94 -18.39
C ARG A 211 4.85 -3.05 -18.99
N GLU A 212 4.53 -1.83 -19.41
CA GLU A 212 5.52 -0.90 -19.98
C GLU A 212 6.63 -0.62 -18.96
N ARG A 213 6.24 -0.56 -17.68
CA ARG A 213 7.12 -0.29 -16.55
C ARG A 213 7.77 -1.56 -15.99
N PHE A 214 7.10 -2.72 -16.04
CA PHE A 214 7.52 -3.95 -15.33
C PHE A 214 7.83 -5.16 -16.22
N ARG A 215 8.12 -4.94 -17.51
CA ARG A 215 8.47 -6.00 -18.48
C ARG A 215 9.61 -6.95 -18.04
N ARG A 216 10.48 -6.52 -17.12
CA ARG A 216 11.61 -7.32 -16.61
C ARG A 216 11.23 -8.20 -15.42
N ASP A 217 10.13 -7.87 -14.75
CA ASP A 217 9.71 -8.52 -13.51
C ASP A 217 8.63 -9.56 -13.79
N VAL A 218 7.75 -9.29 -14.77
CA VAL A 218 6.62 -10.16 -15.11
C VAL A 218 6.79 -10.76 -16.51
N PRO A 219 6.52 -12.06 -16.71
CA PRO A 219 6.62 -12.72 -18.01
C PRO A 219 5.83 -12.03 -19.13
N PRO A 220 6.17 -12.24 -20.42
CA PRO A 220 5.32 -11.87 -21.55
C PRO A 220 3.91 -12.49 -21.40
N PRO A 221 2.84 -11.73 -21.68
CA PRO A 221 1.50 -12.25 -21.50
C PRO A 221 1.23 -13.35 -22.54
N ARG A 222 0.40 -14.32 -22.19
CA ARG A 222 0.02 -15.43 -23.08
C ARG A 222 -1.49 -15.54 -23.15
N HIS A 223 -2.06 -15.46 -24.35
CA HIS A 223 -3.51 -15.57 -24.58
C HIS A 223 -4.36 -14.63 -23.70
N GLY A 224 -3.86 -13.42 -23.43
CA GLY A 224 -4.55 -12.43 -22.59
C GLY A 224 -4.37 -12.62 -21.07
N ASP A 225 -3.57 -13.61 -20.65
CA ASP A 225 -3.12 -13.77 -19.26
C ASP A 225 -1.84 -12.95 -19.01
N ALA A 226 -1.83 -12.20 -17.91
CA ALA A 226 -0.68 -11.43 -17.46
C ALA A 226 0.46 -12.30 -16.89
N LEU A 227 0.15 -13.56 -16.54
CA LEU A 227 1.04 -14.52 -15.87
C LEU A 227 1.57 -14.02 -14.52
N LEU A 228 0.91 -13.03 -13.90
CA LEU A 228 1.33 -12.48 -12.62
C LEU A 228 1.03 -13.45 -11.47
N LEU A 229 -0.14 -14.11 -11.47
CA LEU A 229 -0.50 -15.14 -10.47
C LEU A 229 0.51 -16.30 -10.48
N PRO A 230 0.76 -16.98 -11.61
CA PRO A 230 1.73 -18.08 -11.60
C PRO A 230 3.15 -17.58 -11.28
N GLN A 231 3.51 -16.34 -11.63
CA GLN A 231 4.80 -15.79 -11.22
C GLN A 231 4.88 -15.53 -9.70
N PHE A 232 3.82 -14.99 -9.09
CA PHE A 232 3.67 -14.85 -7.63
C PHE A 232 3.81 -16.21 -6.95
N MET A 233 3.05 -17.21 -7.40
CA MET A 233 3.06 -18.54 -6.81
C MET A 233 4.44 -19.21 -6.91
N ALA A 234 5.13 -19.02 -8.03
CA ALA A 234 6.50 -19.52 -8.21
C ALA A 234 7.48 -18.86 -7.23
N ASN A 235 7.34 -17.55 -6.96
CA ASN A 235 8.14 -16.85 -5.97
C ASN A 235 7.88 -17.38 -4.55
N VAL A 236 6.61 -17.64 -4.22
CA VAL A 236 6.24 -18.21 -2.91
C VAL A 236 6.79 -19.63 -2.76
N ALA A 237 6.62 -20.49 -3.75
CA ALA A 237 7.18 -21.84 -3.74
C ALA A 237 8.72 -21.81 -3.59
N ALA A 238 9.40 -20.88 -4.27
CA ALA A 238 10.84 -20.70 -4.15
C ALA A 238 11.30 -20.19 -2.77
N ALA A 239 10.42 -19.56 -1.99
CA ALA A 239 10.69 -19.18 -0.60
C ALA A 239 10.58 -20.36 0.39
N GLY A 240 10.07 -21.51 -0.06
CA GLY A 240 10.06 -22.78 0.66
C GLY A 240 8.67 -23.23 1.10
N ALA A 241 8.57 -24.50 1.52
CA ALA A 241 7.31 -25.14 1.93
C ALA A 241 6.60 -24.40 3.07
N ASP A 242 7.37 -23.82 3.98
CA ASP A 242 6.87 -23.00 5.08
C ASP A 242 6.10 -21.76 4.60
N ALA A 243 6.61 -21.07 3.57
CA ALA A 243 5.92 -19.94 2.97
C ALA A 243 4.69 -20.40 2.17
N ALA A 244 4.82 -21.47 1.39
CA ALA A 244 3.73 -22.05 0.60
C ALA A 244 2.57 -22.57 1.47
N ALA A 245 2.83 -23.00 2.70
CA ALA A 245 1.79 -23.46 3.63
C ALA A 245 0.94 -22.31 4.21
N ARG A 246 1.45 -21.08 4.21
CA ARG A 246 0.81 -19.94 4.91
C ARG A 246 0.42 -18.77 4.02
N VAL A 247 1.11 -18.57 2.89
CA VAL A 247 0.83 -17.49 1.93
C VAL A 247 -0.14 -18.01 0.87
N LEU A 248 -1.40 -17.62 0.94
CA LEU A 248 -2.45 -18.09 0.04
C LEU A 248 -2.82 -16.99 -0.97
N PRO A 249 -2.69 -17.23 -2.30
CA PRO A 249 -3.20 -16.30 -3.30
C PRO A 249 -4.73 -16.34 -3.30
N LEU A 250 -5.39 -15.19 -3.36
CA LEU A 250 -6.83 -15.05 -3.59
C LEU A 250 -6.99 -14.25 -4.89
N PRO A 251 -7.08 -14.93 -6.06
CA PRO A 251 -6.94 -14.31 -7.37
C PRO A 251 -8.22 -13.62 -7.86
N PHE A 252 -8.68 -12.63 -7.09
CA PHE A 252 -9.92 -11.91 -7.30
C PHE A 252 -9.72 -10.42 -7.04
N SER A 253 -10.60 -9.58 -7.59
CA SER A 253 -10.61 -8.16 -7.24
C SER A 253 -10.76 -7.97 -5.73
N THR A 254 -10.17 -6.90 -5.19
CA THR A 254 -10.26 -6.56 -3.77
C THR A 254 -11.70 -6.53 -3.28
N ALA A 255 -12.59 -5.91 -4.05
CA ALA A 255 -14.01 -5.81 -3.70
C ALA A 255 -14.70 -7.19 -3.61
N SER A 256 -14.55 -8.04 -4.63
CA SER A 256 -15.16 -9.37 -4.62
C SER A 256 -14.59 -10.28 -3.54
N ALA A 257 -13.27 -10.23 -3.31
CA ALA A 257 -12.62 -11.05 -2.31
C ALA A 257 -13.03 -10.63 -0.89
N LEU A 258 -12.98 -9.34 -0.57
CA LEU A 258 -13.36 -8.82 0.75
C LEU A 258 -14.84 -9.07 1.06
N SER A 259 -15.71 -8.93 0.06
CA SER A 259 -17.13 -9.27 0.19
C SER A 259 -17.33 -10.76 0.50
N ALA A 260 -16.63 -11.64 -0.22
CA ALA A 260 -16.65 -13.07 0.04
C ALA A 260 -16.12 -13.42 1.44
N LEU A 261 -14.98 -12.83 1.85
CA LEU A 261 -14.42 -13.03 3.19
C LEU A 261 -15.41 -12.59 4.29
N CYS A 262 -16.05 -11.43 4.13
CA CYS A 262 -17.10 -10.94 5.01
C CYS A 262 -18.25 -11.95 5.10
N GLY A 263 -18.82 -12.38 3.96
CA GLY A 263 -19.91 -13.36 3.93
C GLY A 263 -19.54 -14.74 4.50
N TRP A 264 -18.28 -15.16 4.36
CA TRP A 264 -17.76 -16.42 4.90
C TRP A 264 -17.29 -16.33 6.35
N GLY A 265 -17.38 -15.16 6.98
CA GLY A 265 -16.95 -14.96 8.35
C GLY A 265 -15.42 -15.06 8.54
N VAL A 266 -14.64 -14.80 7.50
CA VAL A 266 -13.18 -14.75 7.57
C VAL A 266 -12.76 -13.31 7.92
N TYR A 267 -12.13 -13.15 9.07
CA TYR A 267 -11.69 -11.86 9.60
C TYR A 267 -10.19 -11.84 9.90
N ALA A 268 -9.56 -10.71 9.62
CA ALA A 268 -8.12 -10.50 9.80
C ALA A 268 -7.78 -9.69 11.07
N ASP A 269 -6.63 -9.96 11.65
CA ASP A 269 -6.05 -9.20 12.77
C ASP A 269 -5.21 -8.02 12.27
N LEU A 270 -4.58 -8.19 11.11
CA LEU A 270 -3.74 -7.20 10.45
C LEU A 270 -4.10 -7.14 8.96
N ILE A 271 -4.37 -5.94 8.45
CA ILE A 271 -4.66 -5.73 7.03
C ILE A 271 -3.74 -4.68 6.44
N GLU A 272 -3.05 -5.03 5.36
CA GLU A 272 -2.32 -4.12 4.50
C GLU A 272 -3.15 -3.73 3.27
N VAL A 273 -3.22 -2.43 2.99
CA VAL A 273 -3.85 -1.88 1.78
C VAL A 273 -2.76 -1.26 0.87
N ASP A 274 -2.42 -1.95 -0.22
CA ASP A 274 -1.42 -1.55 -1.23
C ASP A 274 -1.86 -1.91 -2.67
N ALA A 275 -3.16 -1.70 -2.97
CA ALA A 275 -3.76 -2.06 -4.26
C ALA A 275 -3.93 -0.85 -5.20
N GLY A 276 -5.09 -0.16 -5.14
CA GLY A 276 -5.37 0.99 -6.00
C GLY A 276 -4.88 2.31 -5.39
N HIS A 277 -4.17 3.14 -6.17
CA HIS A 277 -3.51 4.34 -5.62
C HIS A 277 -4.32 5.64 -5.83
N ASP A 278 -5.39 5.59 -6.63
CA ASP A 278 -6.33 6.70 -6.76
C ASP A 278 -7.30 6.73 -5.57
N PHE A 279 -7.94 7.88 -5.35
CA PHE A 279 -8.84 8.07 -4.22
C PHE A 279 -9.99 7.05 -4.18
N HIS A 280 -10.63 6.72 -5.32
CA HIS A 280 -11.84 5.91 -5.31
C HIS A 280 -11.52 4.44 -5.01
N SER A 281 -10.48 3.90 -5.63
CA SER A 281 -10.02 2.54 -5.38
C SER A 281 -9.56 2.39 -3.93
N ALA A 282 -8.66 3.27 -3.46
CA ALA A 282 -8.19 3.23 -2.07
C ALA A 282 -9.34 3.43 -1.05
N TRP A 283 -10.29 4.30 -1.36
CA TRP A 283 -11.47 4.52 -0.52
C TRP A 283 -12.34 3.26 -0.41
N ALA A 284 -12.62 2.59 -1.53
CA ALA A 284 -13.39 1.35 -1.53
C ALA A 284 -12.67 0.25 -0.75
N ASP A 285 -11.37 0.05 -1.02
CA ASP A 285 -10.54 -0.96 -0.37
C ASP A 285 -10.50 -0.77 1.15
N ILE A 286 -10.23 0.46 1.62
CA ILE A 286 -10.20 0.78 3.07
C ILE A 286 -11.55 0.49 3.73
N ASN A 287 -12.66 0.83 3.08
CA ASN A 287 -13.99 0.62 3.66
C ASN A 287 -14.37 -0.87 3.73
N LEU A 288 -14.11 -1.64 2.68
CA LEU A 288 -14.39 -3.08 2.64
C LEU A 288 -13.44 -3.86 3.56
N ALA A 289 -12.16 -3.50 3.58
CA ALA A 289 -11.18 -4.07 4.51
C ALA A 289 -11.58 -3.84 5.97
N TRP A 290 -12.19 -2.69 6.28
CA TRP A 290 -12.62 -2.39 7.64
C TRP A 290 -13.73 -3.31 8.13
N ALA A 291 -14.59 -3.82 7.22
CA ALA A 291 -15.64 -4.76 7.57
C ALA A 291 -15.05 -6.09 8.07
N VAL A 292 -13.98 -6.57 7.41
CA VAL A 292 -13.31 -7.84 7.74
C VAL A 292 -12.17 -7.71 8.75
N LEU A 293 -11.90 -6.51 9.27
CA LEU A 293 -10.93 -6.32 10.36
C LEU A 293 -11.53 -6.70 11.72
N ARG A 294 -10.85 -7.54 12.50
CA ARG A 294 -11.29 -7.89 13.86
C ARG A 294 -11.21 -6.67 14.81
N PRO A 295 -12.09 -6.57 15.82
CA PRO A 295 -11.92 -5.59 16.88
C PRO A 295 -10.57 -5.77 17.60
N GLY A 296 -9.81 -4.68 17.78
CA GLY A 296 -8.42 -4.70 18.24
C GLY A 296 -7.38 -4.89 17.13
N GLY A 297 -7.80 -5.30 15.93
CA GLY A 297 -6.92 -5.42 14.77
C GLY A 297 -6.46 -4.06 14.24
N VAL A 298 -5.39 -4.08 13.44
CA VAL A 298 -4.77 -2.89 12.86
C VAL A 298 -4.88 -2.94 11.34
N MET A 299 -5.23 -1.80 10.74
CA MET A 299 -5.15 -1.59 9.30
C MET A 299 -4.05 -0.58 9.01
N PHE A 300 -3.20 -0.92 8.07
CA PHE A 300 -2.13 -0.08 7.56
C PHE A 300 -2.09 -0.18 6.04
N GLY A 301 -1.28 0.65 5.39
CA GLY A 301 -1.13 0.59 3.95
C GLY A 301 -0.01 1.49 3.46
N HIS A 302 0.28 1.41 2.18
CA HIS A 302 1.42 2.10 1.56
C HIS A 302 0.99 3.43 0.89
N ASP A 303 1.88 4.03 0.11
CA ASP A 303 1.64 5.22 -0.72
C ASP A 303 1.07 6.45 0.02
N TYR A 304 1.44 6.62 1.28
CA TYR A 304 0.94 7.75 2.09
C TYR A 304 1.52 9.10 1.67
N PHE A 305 2.80 9.14 1.28
CA PHE A 305 3.48 10.34 0.82
C PHE A 305 3.89 10.18 -0.65
N THR A 306 2.99 10.56 -1.56
CA THR A 306 3.24 10.48 -3.01
C THR A 306 2.99 11.84 -3.67
N SER A 307 3.52 12.05 -4.88
CA SER A 307 3.29 13.30 -5.63
C SER A 307 1.81 13.56 -5.98
N ALA A 308 0.95 12.56 -5.81
CA ALA A 308 -0.51 12.68 -5.94
C ALA A 308 -1.19 13.24 -4.67
N ASP A 309 -0.42 13.77 -3.71
CA ASP A 309 -0.87 14.34 -2.44
C ASP A 309 -2.21 15.11 -2.58
N ASP A 310 -3.16 14.79 -1.69
CA ASP A 310 -4.57 15.20 -1.67
C ASP A 310 -5.51 14.66 -2.78
N ARG A 311 -5.06 13.76 -3.67
CA ARG A 311 -5.94 13.12 -4.68
C ARG A 311 -5.93 11.59 -4.69
N GLY A 312 -5.02 10.96 -3.94
CA GLY A 312 -4.89 9.50 -3.86
C GLY A 312 -5.16 8.93 -2.46
N VAL A 313 -4.37 7.91 -2.11
CA VAL A 313 -4.45 7.13 -0.85
C VAL A 313 -4.53 8.01 0.40
N ARG A 314 -3.65 9.01 0.53
CA ARG A 314 -3.62 9.90 1.70
C ARG A 314 -4.96 10.58 1.97
N ARG A 315 -5.66 11.03 0.92
CA ARG A 315 -6.98 11.66 1.06
C ARG A 315 -8.04 10.63 1.49
N ALA A 316 -8.00 9.42 0.92
CA ALA A 316 -8.92 8.35 1.26
C ALA A 316 -8.79 7.95 2.74
N VAL A 317 -7.57 7.66 3.23
CA VAL A 317 -7.34 7.30 4.63
C VAL A 317 -7.66 8.44 5.58
N THR A 318 -7.31 9.70 5.23
CA THR A 318 -7.63 10.88 6.06
C THR A 318 -9.14 11.06 6.23
N LEU A 319 -9.90 10.94 5.14
CA LEU A 319 -11.35 11.01 5.19
C LEU A 319 -11.93 9.86 6.03
N PHE A 320 -11.41 8.65 5.84
CA PHE A 320 -11.90 7.46 6.53
C PHE A 320 -11.67 7.55 8.03
N ALA A 321 -10.45 7.91 8.44
CA ALA A 321 -10.08 8.11 9.84
C ALA A 321 -10.96 9.18 10.50
N LYS A 322 -11.21 10.29 9.81
CA LYS A 322 -12.12 11.34 10.30
C LYS A 322 -13.55 10.82 10.51
N VAL A 323 -14.08 10.04 9.56
CA VAL A 323 -15.43 9.45 9.65
C VAL A 323 -15.52 8.43 10.79
N LYS A 324 -14.46 7.66 11.03
CA LYS A 324 -14.43 6.61 12.06
C LYS A 324 -13.90 7.07 13.43
N GLY A 325 -13.45 8.32 13.57
CA GLY A 325 -12.85 8.84 14.79
C GLY A 325 -11.50 8.19 15.13
N LEU A 326 -10.73 7.81 14.12
CA LEU A 326 -9.43 7.15 14.27
C LEU A 326 -8.29 8.15 14.12
N THR A 327 -7.12 7.80 14.64
CA THR A 327 -5.88 8.53 14.38
C THR A 327 -5.07 7.85 13.28
N ILE A 328 -4.31 8.65 12.52
CA ILE A 328 -3.37 8.15 11.51
C ILE A 328 -1.96 8.44 12.00
N ARG A 329 -1.12 7.41 12.01
CA ARG A 329 0.31 7.52 12.25
C ARG A 329 1.07 7.20 10.96
N PRO A 330 1.75 8.18 10.35
CA PRO A 330 2.66 7.91 9.25
C PRO A 330 3.87 7.10 9.74
N HIS A 331 4.36 6.17 8.92
CA HIS A 331 5.53 5.36 9.22
C HIS A 331 6.33 5.06 7.95
N GLY A 332 7.32 5.91 7.65
CA GLY A 332 8.02 5.89 6.37
C GLY A 332 7.05 6.17 5.22
N GLN A 333 6.96 5.24 4.27
CA GLN A 333 6.01 5.32 3.14
C GLN A 333 4.59 4.84 3.50
N HIS A 334 4.41 4.26 4.69
CA HIS A 334 3.15 3.65 5.11
C HIS A 334 2.34 4.59 6.00
N TRP A 335 1.05 4.33 6.07
CA TRP A 335 0.13 4.86 7.07
C TRP A 335 -0.36 3.74 7.97
N VAL A 336 -0.62 4.04 9.23
CA VAL A 336 -1.16 3.10 10.21
C VAL A 336 -2.35 3.76 10.89
N LEU A 337 -3.51 3.10 10.87
CA LEU A 337 -4.67 3.53 11.67
C LEU A 337 -4.52 3.07 13.12
N SER A 338 -5.06 3.84 14.06
CA SER A 338 -5.29 3.34 15.42
C SER A 338 -6.12 2.03 15.38
N PRO A 339 -5.90 1.10 16.33
CA PRO A 339 -6.60 -0.18 16.34
C PRO A 339 -8.12 -0.03 16.26
N LYS A 340 -8.79 -0.97 15.57
CA LYS A 340 -10.25 -1.01 15.51
C LYS A 340 -10.80 -1.09 16.93
N PRO A 341 -11.72 -0.20 17.34
CA PRO A 341 -12.27 -0.24 18.68
C PRO A 341 -12.86 -1.61 18.98
N ARG A 342 -12.51 -2.18 20.14
CA ARG A 342 -13.26 -3.29 20.73
C ARG A 342 -14.61 -2.71 21.07
N GLY A 343 -15.66 -3.12 20.37
CA GLY A 343 -17.01 -2.62 20.67
C GLY A 343 -17.25 -2.71 22.18
N HIS A 344 -17.87 -1.69 22.77
CA HIS A 344 -18.32 -1.80 24.15
C HIS A 344 -19.26 -3.00 24.17
N GLY A 345 -18.79 -4.12 24.75
CA GLY A 345 -19.69 -5.20 25.10
C GLY A 345 -20.84 -4.54 25.84
N ASN A 346 -22.06 -4.76 25.39
CA ASN A 346 -23.23 -4.42 26.18
C ASN A 346 -23.08 -5.19 27.49
N ALA A 347 -22.47 -4.56 28.49
CA ALA A 347 -22.73 -4.86 29.88
C ALA A 347 -24.21 -4.53 30.07
N ARG A 348 -25.05 -5.54 29.87
CA ARG A 348 -26.40 -5.59 30.41
C ARG A 348 -26.42 -6.64 31.49
#